data_AF-A0A0G1YIU8-F1
#
_entry.id   AF-A0A0G1YIU8-F1
#
_cell.length_a   1.000
_cell.length_b   1.000
_cell.length_c   1.000
_cell.angle_alpha   90.00
_cell.angle_beta   90.00
_cell.angle_gamma   90.00
#
_symmetry.space_group_name_H-M   'P 1'
#
loop_
_entity.id
_entity.type
_entity.pdbx_description
1 polymer ?
#
loop_
_entity_poly.entity_id
_entity_poly.type
_entity_poly.pdbx_seq_one_letter_code
_entity_poly.pdbx_strand_id
1 'polypeptide(L)'
;MIGEDEPRNFDGGFMGPLTIRNALGASRNIPAAKAFFLAGGEDSILALVTNLGAPTPHRKRQEIADQRPEGFEYGWPLALGAAETPLIEMVQAYSTIGGGGVYVPIVSIHRILDKHGNLLYESPVERKEVLDSRIAYQITSILSDEQARPGEFWRTQLTIPGFQTAAKTGTSSKCVERDEENDKCKLLKPDNAWVIGYTPNLLTGVWAGNADGSALYEKGDGLNTGSPLWRNYMSRAQRLVESPKEAFAVPDGIVRTQISMLSGQLPAECTPVHMRRSDVFLRESAPTQTDPACKQLVIDKVTRLLASESCPKEAQESGSFLIATSLLPQRWPDWERGVQDWVKKQMELWYATPDHSGAIIPLPVAPTEECDISLTPGRLQKPELNIIAPSNGETVAYPSFKPQVKYEVGSSIREVVYQVDDKRLRVETAEPFLKAAVRVPRTVKEAGVHTLRITLTDEYFNEASDSVQFRFGDGRSSVRPTPPRSGTGTSQGVSVAEPVLLSPPKSLTLVQFGDIIDLRVQTPPVEELDPPNLRLAVVNAEGANEEELLDIDEGVGTFSRPWKARSTGFFTIRLFSQGRDGTVKEWDSVGPFEVR
;
A
#
# COMPACT_ATOMS: atom_id res chain seq x y z
N MET A 1 13.55 -14.81 11.15
CA MET A 1 13.98 -16.19 11.48
C MET A 1 13.00 -16.80 12.47
N ILE A 2 12.92 -18.13 12.50
CA ILE A 2 12.23 -18.92 13.52
C ILE A 2 13.28 -19.88 14.08
N GLY A 3 13.90 -19.53 15.21
CA GLY A 3 15.16 -20.17 15.61
C GLY A 3 16.24 -19.91 14.57
N GLU A 4 16.93 -20.97 14.14
CA GLU A 4 17.95 -20.92 13.07
C GLU A 4 17.33 -20.98 11.66
N ASP A 5 16.03 -21.26 11.55
CA ASP A 5 15.35 -21.41 10.27
C ASP A 5 14.97 -20.06 9.64
N GLU A 6 15.12 -19.98 8.32
CA GLU A 6 14.68 -18.87 7.47
C GLU A 6 13.55 -19.29 6.52
N PRO A 7 12.34 -19.60 7.03
CA PRO A 7 11.21 -19.91 6.17
C PRO A 7 10.91 -18.74 5.23
N ARG A 8 10.35 -19.06 4.06
CA ARG A 8 9.94 -18.09 3.05
C ARG A 8 8.43 -18.08 2.91
N ASN A 9 7.87 -16.90 2.62
CA ASN A 9 6.51 -16.82 2.11
C ASN A 9 6.48 -17.30 0.65
N PHE A 10 5.31 -17.74 0.19
CA PHE A 10 5.13 -18.27 -1.16
C PHE A 10 5.56 -17.29 -2.27
N ASP A 11 5.31 -15.98 -2.08
CA ASP A 11 5.72 -14.92 -3.01
C ASP A 11 7.17 -14.45 -2.83
N GLY A 12 7.91 -15.02 -1.87
CA GLY A 12 9.26 -14.59 -1.49
C GLY A 12 9.33 -13.23 -0.77
N GLY A 13 8.21 -12.52 -0.63
CA GLY A 13 8.16 -11.17 -0.08
C GLY A 13 7.80 -11.09 1.40
N PHE A 14 7.95 -9.90 1.98
CA PHE A 14 7.52 -9.57 3.34
C PHE A 14 6.63 -8.33 3.31
N MET A 15 5.47 -8.43 3.97
CA MET A 15 4.48 -7.34 4.02
C MET A 15 4.56 -6.54 5.34
N GLY A 16 5.58 -6.79 6.17
CA GLY A 16 5.70 -6.18 7.49
C GLY A 16 4.66 -6.72 8.48
N PRO A 17 4.27 -5.91 9.48
CA PRO A 17 3.18 -6.23 10.39
C PRO A 17 1.86 -6.49 9.65
N LEU A 18 1.16 -7.56 10.04
CA LEU A 18 -0.11 -7.98 9.43
C LEU A 18 -1.11 -8.35 10.53
N THR A 19 -2.39 -8.10 10.29
CA THR A 19 -3.46 -8.65 11.12
C THR A 19 -3.54 -10.17 10.92
N ILE A 20 -3.96 -10.91 11.97
CA ILE A 20 -4.18 -12.37 11.87
C ILE A 20 -5.17 -12.69 10.74
N ARG A 21 -6.20 -11.86 10.58
CA ARG A 21 -7.20 -11.96 9.50
C ARG A 21 -6.54 -11.94 8.11
N ASN A 22 -5.72 -10.94 7.83
CA ASN A 22 -5.04 -10.83 6.53
C ASN A 22 -3.99 -11.94 6.37
N ALA A 23 -3.29 -12.31 7.44
CA ALA A 23 -2.30 -13.38 7.41
C ALA A 23 -2.91 -14.75 7.07
N LEU A 24 -4.05 -15.10 7.69
CA LEU A 24 -4.76 -16.34 7.42
C LEU A 24 -5.44 -16.33 6.04
N GLY A 25 -6.09 -15.22 5.67
CA GLY A 25 -6.73 -15.05 4.36
C GLY A 25 -5.74 -15.13 3.19
N ALA A 26 -4.52 -14.59 3.38
CA ALA A 26 -3.44 -14.65 2.41
C ALA A 26 -2.51 -15.87 2.57
N SER A 27 -2.84 -16.80 3.48
CA SER A 27 -2.06 -18.03 3.72
C SER A 27 -0.56 -17.80 3.94
N ARG A 28 -0.19 -16.80 4.75
CA ARG A 28 1.21 -16.41 4.97
C ARG A 28 1.92 -17.39 5.91
N ASN A 29 3.06 -17.92 5.47
CA ASN A 29 3.83 -18.92 6.22
C ASN A 29 4.42 -18.37 7.53
N ILE A 30 5.05 -17.19 7.49
CA ILE A 30 5.73 -16.65 8.67
C ILE A 30 4.77 -16.36 9.83
N PRO A 31 3.62 -15.68 9.62
CA PRO A 31 2.63 -15.54 10.67
C PRO A 31 2.09 -16.87 11.21
N ALA A 32 1.90 -17.89 10.35
CA ALA A 32 1.46 -19.22 10.80
C ALA A 32 2.50 -19.89 11.72
N ALA A 33 3.79 -19.83 11.35
CA ALA A 33 4.89 -20.31 12.19
C ALA A 33 4.95 -19.56 13.54
N LYS A 34 4.70 -18.25 13.56
CA LYS A 34 4.60 -17.48 14.82
C LYS A 34 3.37 -17.88 15.65
N ALA A 35 2.25 -18.15 14.99
CA ALA A 35 1.02 -18.60 15.64
C ALA A 35 1.19 -19.94 16.35
N PHE A 36 2.05 -20.84 15.84
CA PHE A 36 2.43 -22.08 16.54
C PHE A 36 2.88 -21.83 17.98
N PHE A 37 3.81 -20.88 18.17
CA PHE A 37 4.33 -20.56 19.51
C PHE A 37 3.32 -19.84 20.38
N LEU A 38 2.46 -19.00 19.78
CA LEU A 38 1.38 -18.31 20.49
C LEU A 38 0.30 -19.29 20.96
N ALA A 39 0.04 -20.36 20.21
CA ALA A 39 -0.95 -21.39 20.50
C ALA A 39 -0.49 -22.44 21.53
N GLY A 40 0.74 -22.33 22.05
CA GLY A 40 1.27 -23.28 23.03
C GLY A 40 1.99 -24.48 22.42
N GLY A 41 2.41 -24.41 21.15
CA GLY A 41 3.25 -25.41 20.50
C GLY A 41 2.51 -26.67 20.05
N GLU A 42 3.30 -27.70 19.72
CA GLU A 42 2.86 -28.92 19.06
C GLU A 42 1.74 -29.66 19.82
N ASP A 43 1.95 -29.97 21.09
CA ASP A 43 1.00 -30.77 21.88
C ASP A 43 -0.38 -30.10 21.98
N SER A 44 -0.40 -28.79 22.22
CA SER A 44 -1.64 -28.00 22.30
C SER A 44 -2.42 -28.05 20.97
N ILE A 45 -1.70 -27.93 19.85
CA ILE A 45 -2.28 -27.97 18.50
C ILE A 45 -2.78 -29.37 18.17
N LEU A 46 -1.98 -30.41 18.40
CA LEU A 46 -2.35 -31.80 18.12
C LEU A 46 -3.55 -32.25 18.96
N ALA A 47 -3.63 -31.83 20.22
CA ALA A 47 -4.79 -32.10 21.08
C ALA A 47 -6.06 -31.41 20.55
N LEU A 48 -5.99 -30.16 20.12
CA LEU A 48 -7.12 -29.45 19.52
C LEU A 48 -7.56 -30.12 18.21
N VAL A 49 -6.62 -30.40 17.31
CA VAL A 49 -6.89 -31.03 16.00
C VAL A 49 -7.49 -32.43 16.16
N THR A 50 -7.02 -33.21 17.14
CA THR A 50 -7.62 -34.49 17.52
C THR A 50 -9.07 -34.32 17.94
N ASN A 51 -9.36 -33.35 18.81
CA ASN A 51 -10.73 -33.09 19.27
C ASN A 51 -11.65 -32.57 18.16
N LEU A 52 -11.12 -31.85 17.18
CA LEU A 52 -11.89 -31.43 15.99
C LEU A 52 -12.29 -32.61 15.10
N GLY A 53 -11.68 -33.78 15.28
CA GLY A 53 -11.97 -35.01 14.55
C GLY A 53 -10.89 -35.45 13.56
N ALA A 54 -9.67 -34.91 13.67
CA ALA A 54 -8.52 -35.32 12.87
C ALA A 54 -7.39 -35.89 13.74
N PRO A 55 -7.54 -37.13 14.27
CA PRO A 55 -6.58 -37.74 15.17
C PRO A 55 -5.29 -38.23 14.48
N THR A 56 -5.26 -38.41 13.16
CA THR A 56 -4.12 -39.05 12.48
C THR A 56 -2.78 -38.33 12.70
N PRO A 57 -2.67 -36.99 12.63
CA PRO A 57 -1.44 -36.27 12.95
C PRO A 57 -0.83 -36.63 14.31
N HIS A 58 -1.67 -36.65 15.36
CA HIS A 58 -1.21 -36.96 16.71
C HIS A 58 -0.76 -38.42 16.83
N ARG A 59 -1.54 -39.35 16.23
CA ARG A 59 -1.18 -40.77 16.20
C ARG A 59 0.14 -41.01 15.44
N LYS A 60 0.32 -40.38 14.29
CA LYS A 60 1.53 -40.53 13.46
C LYS A 60 2.77 -39.99 14.15
N ARG A 61 2.66 -38.87 14.85
CA ARG A 61 3.72 -38.33 15.70
C ARG A 61 4.18 -39.37 16.73
N GLN A 62 3.23 -39.98 17.45
CA GLN A 62 3.51 -41.02 18.44
C GLN A 62 4.12 -42.27 17.80
N GLU A 63 3.54 -42.78 16.71
CA GLU A 63 4.05 -43.95 15.99
C GLU A 63 5.50 -43.78 15.54
N ILE A 64 5.87 -42.58 15.06
CA ILE A 64 7.25 -42.28 14.63
C ILE A 64 8.16 -42.11 15.85
N ALA A 65 7.70 -41.43 16.90
CA ALA A 65 8.46 -41.26 18.14
C ALA A 65 8.80 -42.60 18.79
N ASP A 66 7.87 -43.56 18.80
CA ASP A 66 8.09 -44.91 19.35
C ASP A 66 9.12 -45.71 18.54
N GLN A 67 9.33 -45.36 17.26
CA GLN A 67 10.30 -46.00 16.37
C GLN A 67 11.69 -45.36 16.43
N ARG A 68 11.82 -44.18 17.05
CA ARG A 68 13.04 -43.38 17.07
C ARG A 68 13.56 -43.24 18.51
N PRO A 69 14.76 -43.75 18.84
CA PRO A 69 15.32 -43.62 20.19
C PRO A 69 15.40 -42.18 20.70
N GLU A 70 15.59 -41.22 19.80
CA GLU A 70 15.63 -39.78 20.06
C GLU A 70 14.24 -39.13 20.17
N GLY A 71 13.17 -39.88 19.93
CA GLY A 71 11.81 -39.38 19.80
C GLY A 71 11.52 -38.73 18.45
N PHE A 72 10.35 -38.10 18.33
CA PHE A 72 9.97 -37.34 17.14
C PHE A 72 8.97 -36.24 17.50
N GLU A 73 9.22 -35.06 16.95
CA GLU A 73 8.32 -33.92 16.96
C GLU A 73 8.24 -33.37 15.54
N TYR A 74 7.07 -32.87 15.14
CA TYR A 74 6.96 -32.10 13.90
C TYR A 74 7.65 -30.73 14.05
N GLY A 75 7.61 -30.15 15.24
CA GLY A 75 8.05 -28.80 15.52
C GLY A 75 7.16 -27.74 14.89
N TRP A 76 7.65 -26.49 14.82
CA TRP A 76 6.93 -25.38 14.20
C TRP A 76 6.49 -25.61 12.74
N PRO A 77 7.18 -26.45 11.91
CA PRO A 77 6.68 -26.83 10.58
C PRO A 77 5.28 -27.46 10.59
N LEU A 78 4.78 -27.96 11.72
CA LEU A 78 3.39 -28.39 11.87
C LEU A 78 2.40 -27.29 11.42
N ALA A 79 2.67 -26.03 11.73
CA ALA A 79 1.83 -24.91 11.32
C ALA A 79 1.84 -24.64 9.80
N LEU A 80 2.79 -25.23 9.08
CA LEU A 80 2.87 -25.20 7.61
C LEU A 80 2.35 -26.49 6.97
N GLY A 81 1.81 -27.42 7.74
CA GLY A 81 1.22 -28.66 7.22
C GLY A 81 2.18 -29.84 7.11
N ALA A 82 3.22 -29.91 7.96
CA ALA A 82 4.17 -31.03 7.99
C ALA A 82 3.55 -32.39 8.41
N ALA A 83 2.29 -32.42 8.85
CA ALA A 83 1.61 -33.63 9.30
C ALA A 83 0.64 -34.18 8.25
N GLU A 84 0.91 -35.39 7.77
CA GLU A 84 0.02 -36.12 6.87
C GLU A 84 -1.34 -36.36 7.53
N THR A 85 -2.41 -36.03 6.82
CA THR A 85 -3.78 -36.17 7.34
C THR A 85 -4.71 -36.68 6.23
N PRO A 86 -5.54 -37.70 6.48
CA PRO A 86 -6.56 -38.13 5.53
C PRO A 86 -7.53 -36.99 5.20
N LEU A 87 -7.90 -36.84 3.92
CA LEU A 87 -8.81 -35.76 3.50
C LEU A 87 -10.13 -35.79 4.28
N ILE A 88 -10.66 -36.98 4.57
CA ILE A 88 -11.91 -37.12 5.33
C ILE A 88 -11.79 -36.60 6.77
N GLU A 89 -10.63 -36.73 7.40
CA GLU A 89 -10.36 -36.16 8.72
C GLU A 89 -10.24 -34.64 8.66
N MET A 90 -9.62 -34.09 7.60
CA MET A 90 -9.62 -32.64 7.38
C MET A 90 -11.05 -32.10 7.19
N VAL A 91 -11.86 -32.78 6.37
CA VAL A 91 -13.28 -32.44 6.16
C VAL A 91 -14.06 -32.51 7.47
N GLN A 92 -13.83 -33.53 8.31
CA GLN A 92 -14.42 -33.65 9.64
C GLN A 92 -14.03 -32.46 10.55
N ALA A 93 -12.75 -32.09 10.59
CA ALA A 93 -12.28 -30.97 11.39
C ALA A 93 -12.90 -29.64 10.95
N TYR A 94 -12.97 -29.38 9.65
CA TYR A 94 -13.65 -28.19 9.12
C TYR A 94 -15.16 -28.23 9.34
N SER A 95 -15.79 -29.41 9.36
CA SER A 95 -17.21 -29.57 9.71
C SER A 95 -17.48 -29.13 11.15
N THR A 96 -16.60 -29.50 12.08
CA THR A 96 -16.67 -29.01 13.47
C THR A 96 -16.57 -27.49 13.54
N ILE A 97 -15.65 -26.87 12.79
CA ILE A 97 -15.51 -25.39 12.75
C ILE A 97 -16.75 -24.74 12.12
N GLY A 98 -17.16 -25.17 10.92
CA GLY A 98 -18.32 -24.62 10.21
C GLY A 98 -19.65 -24.88 10.92
N GLY A 99 -19.72 -25.94 11.72
CA GLY A 99 -20.84 -26.30 12.59
C GLY A 99 -20.88 -25.54 13.92
N GLY A 100 -20.11 -24.45 14.07
CA GLY A 100 -20.12 -23.62 15.27
C GLY A 100 -19.36 -24.23 16.44
N GLY A 101 -18.36 -25.07 16.17
CA GLY A 101 -17.52 -25.71 17.19
C GLY A 101 -18.06 -27.02 17.75
N VAL A 102 -19.16 -27.53 17.20
CA VAL A 102 -19.76 -28.80 17.59
C VAL A 102 -19.29 -29.91 16.65
N TYR A 103 -18.58 -30.89 17.20
CA TYR A 103 -18.21 -32.10 16.50
C TYR A 103 -19.44 -32.99 16.32
N VAL A 104 -19.67 -33.40 15.07
CA VAL A 104 -20.67 -34.40 14.67
C VAL A 104 -19.98 -35.36 13.70
N PRO A 105 -19.96 -36.68 13.97
CA PRO A 105 -19.33 -37.64 13.08
C PRO A 105 -19.93 -37.60 11.67
N ILE A 106 -19.08 -37.61 10.64
CA ILE A 106 -19.50 -37.87 9.27
C ILE A 106 -19.95 -39.33 9.17
N VAL A 107 -21.20 -39.53 8.77
CA VAL A 107 -21.79 -40.86 8.57
C VAL A 107 -22.22 -41.03 7.12
N SER A 108 -21.94 -42.20 6.54
CA SER A 108 -22.38 -42.58 5.19
C SER A 108 -23.63 -43.46 5.19
N ILE A 109 -23.93 -44.11 6.33
CA ILE A 109 -25.08 -45.00 6.52
C ILE A 109 -25.91 -44.45 7.67
N HIS A 110 -27.12 -43.96 7.37
CA HIS A 110 -28.05 -43.47 8.40
C HIS A 110 -28.82 -44.60 9.07
N ARG A 111 -29.35 -45.54 8.28
CA ARG A 111 -30.22 -46.60 8.76
C ARG A 111 -30.10 -47.85 7.87
N ILE A 112 -30.10 -49.02 8.49
CA ILE A 112 -30.22 -50.32 7.80
C ILE A 112 -31.51 -50.99 8.28
N LEU A 113 -32.32 -51.44 7.32
CA LEU A 113 -33.58 -52.14 7.54
C LEU A 113 -33.50 -53.55 6.96
N ASP A 114 -34.20 -54.50 7.58
CA ASP A 114 -34.48 -55.79 6.94
C ASP A 114 -35.65 -55.68 5.93
N LYS A 115 -35.93 -56.78 5.22
CA LYS A 115 -37.03 -56.85 4.23
C LYS A 115 -38.43 -56.67 4.82
N HIS A 116 -38.57 -56.78 6.14
CA HIS A 116 -39.82 -56.60 6.88
C HIS A 116 -39.94 -55.18 7.46
N GLY A 117 -38.94 -54.32 7.27
CA GLY A 117 -38.89 -52.96 7.80
C GLY A 117 -38.34 -52.87 9.23
N ASN A 118 -37.81 -53.95 9.80
CA ASN A 118 -37.22 -53.92 11.14
C ASN A 118 -35.87 -53.20 11.10
N LEU A 119 -35.62 -52.35 12.11
CA LEU A 119 -34.38 -51.62 12.27
C LEU A 119 -33.24 -52.58 12.65
N LEU A 120 -32.19 -52.64 11.82
CA LEU A 120 -30.96 -53.40 12.09
C LEU A 120 -29.82 -52.52 12.60
N TYR A 121 -29.77 -51.27 12.12
CA TYR A 121 -28.76 -50.29 12.50
C TYR A 121 -29.29 -48.89 12.28
N GLU A 122 -28.94 -47.96 13.18
CA GLU A 122 -29.14 -46.53 13.05
C GLU A 122 -27.86 -45.82 13.49
N SER A 123 -27.45 -44.79 12.76
CA SER A 123 -26.25 -44.03 13.11
C SER A 123 -26.42 -43.33 14.47
N PRO A 124 -25.47 -43.45 15.41
CA PRO A 124 -25.55 -42.74 16.68
C PRO A 124 -25.47 -41.23 16.46
N VAL A 125 -26.30 -40.48 17.19
CA VAL A 125 -26.24 -39.01 17.21
C VAL A 125 -25.23 -38.58 18.26
N GLU A 126 -23.95 -38.68 17.95
CA GLU A 126 -22.90 -38.13 18.80
C GLU A 126 -22.72 -36.65 18.51
N ARG A 127 -22.78 -35.83 19.57
CA ARG A 127 -22.52 -34.39 19.51
C ARG A 127 -21.60 -34.02 20.66
N LYS A 128 -20.49 -33.38 20.34
CA LYS A 128 -19.51 -32.92 21.33
C LYS A 128 -19.16 -31.46 21.07
N GLU A 129 -19.32 -30.61 22.07
CA GLU A 129 -18.79 -29.25 22.01
C GLU A 129 -17.26 -29.31 22.14
N VAL A 130 -16.57 -28.81 21.12
CA VAL A 130 -15.09 -28.86 21.02
C VAL A 130 -14.50 -27.46 21.05
N LEU A 131 -15.18 -26.51 20.41
CA LEU A 131 -14.74 -25.12 20.31
C LEU A 131 -15.88 -24.19 20.70
N ASP A 132 -15.58 -23.10 21.41
CA ASP A 132 -16.55 -22.04 21.65
C ASP A 132 -17.07 -21.53 20.29
N SER A 133 -18.39 -21.49 20.13
CA SER A 133 -19.05 -21.07 18.89
C SER A 133 -18.61 -19.68 18.41
N ARG A 134 -18.25 -18.78 19.34
CA ARG A 134 -17.72 -17.44 19.05
C ARG A 134 -16.34 -17.50 18.42
N ILE A 135 -15.49 -18.45 18.84
CA ILE A 135 -14.17 -18.68 18.24
C ILE A 135 -14.33 -19.33 16.85
N ALA A 136 -15.22 -20.33 16.74
CA ALA A 136 -15.55 -20.96 15.46
C ALA A 136 -16.05 -19.93 14.43
N TYR A 137 -16.91 -19.00 14.88
CA TYR A 137 -17.38 -17.89 14.07
C TYR A 137 -16.27 -16.89 13.72
N GLN A 138 -15.33 -16.58 14.63
CA GLN A 138 -14.18 -15.73 14.27
C GLN A 138 -13.35 -16.35 13.13
N ILE A 139 -13.05 -17.65 13.20
CA ILE A 139 -12.34 -18.37 12.13
C ILE A 139 -13.15 -18.30 10.83
N THR A 140 -14.44 -18.63 10.90
CA THR A 140 -15.36 -18.56 9.76
C THR A 140 -15.36 -17.17 9.14
N SER A 141 -15.45 -16.12 9.96
CA SER A 141 -15.49 -14.73 9.50
C SER A 141 -14.22 -14.31 8.77
N ILE A 142 -13.06 -14.90 9.10
CA ILE A 142 -11.79 -14.66 8.39
C ILE A 142 -11.78 -15.42 7.07
N LEU A 143 -12.15 -16.70 7.09
CA LEU A 143 -12.15 -17.54 5.88
C LEU A 143 -13.21 -17.09 4.86
N SER A 144 -14.28 -16.45 5.32
CA SER A 144 -15.37 -15.92 4.48
C SER A 144 -15.18 -14.48 4.01
N ASP A 145 -14.07 -13.85 4.35
CA ASP A 145 -13.79 -12.46 4.03
C ASP A 145 -12.97 -12.33 2.75
N GLU A 146 -13.62 -11.88 1.68
CA GLU A 146 -13.01 -11.71 0.37
C GLU A 146 -11.91 -10.64 0.37
N GLN A 147 -12.01 -9.62 1.23
CA GLN A 147 -11.01 -8.55 1.27
C GLN A 147 -9.71 -9.01 1.94
N ALA A 148 -9.76 -10.07 2.75
CA ALA A 148 -8.56 -10.71 3.30
C ALA A 148 -7.82 -11.60 2.28
N ARG A 149 -8.43 -11.87 1.10
CA ARG A 149 -7.84 -12.72 0.06
C ARG A 149 -6.96 -11.91 -0.91
N PRO A 150 -5.81 -12.45 -1.35
CA PRO A 150 -4.91 -11.77 -2.29
C PRO A 150 -5.50 -11.60 -3.71
N GLY A 151 -5.74 -10.35 -4.11
CA GLY A 151 -6.11 -10.03 -5.49
C GLY A 151 -7.45 -10.63 -5.96
N GLU A 152 -7.83 -10.27 -7.18
CA GLU A 152 -9.17 -10.60 -7.70
C GLU A 152 -9.34 -12.11 -8.00
N PHE A 153 -8.26 -12.78 -8.42
CA PHE A 153 -8.33 -14.20 -8.75
C PHE A 153 -8.66 -15.06 -7.52
N TRP A 154 -8.05 -14.81 -6.36
CA TRP A 154 -8.40 -15.55 -5.13
C TRP A 154 -9.83 -15.28 -4.70
N ARG A 155 -10.28 -14.01 -4.80
CA ARG A 155 -11.66 -13.61 -4.46
C ARG A 155 -12.65 -14.38 -5.30
N THR A 156 -12.47 -14.37 -6.62
CA THR A 156 -13.36 -15.05 -7.57
C THR A 156 -13.33 -16.58 -7.39
N GLN A 157 -12.16 -17.19 -7.21
CA GLN A 157 -12.05 -18.65 -7.13
C GLN A 157 -12.55 -19.25 -5.81
N LEU A 158 -12.45 -18.49 -4.72
CA LEU A 158 -12.79 -18.98 -3.37
C LEU A 158 -14.17 -18.48 -2.88
N THR A 159 -14.95 -17.83 -3.76
CA THR A 159 -16.32 -17.38 -3.48
C THR A 159 -17.33 -18.12 -4.33
N ILE A 160 -18.43 -18.53 -3.69
CA ILE A 160 -19.63 -19.02 -4.37
C ILE A 160 -20.64 -17.87 -4.47
N PRO A 161 -21.03 -17.45 -5.69
CA PRO A 161 -21.96 -16.33 -5.85
C PRO A 161 -23.28 -16.55 -5.12
N GLY A 162 -23.72 -15.53 -4.36
CA GLY A 162 -24.96 -15.56 -3.57
C GLY A 162 -24.81 -16.16 -2.16
N PHE A 163 -23.62 -16.63 -1.78
CA PHE A 163 -23.39 -17.27 -0.48
C PHE A 163 -22.13 -16.72 0.20
N GLN A 164 -22.24 -16.42 1.49
CA GLN A 164 -21.05 -16.30 2.34
C GLN A 164 -20.31 -17.64 2.32
N THR A 165 -19.05 -17.57 1.93
CA THR A 165 -18.27 -18.74 1.57
C THR A 165 -16.95 -18.70 2.30
N ALA A 166 -16.77 -19.57 3.29
CA ALA A 166 -15.50 -19.75 3.96
C ALA A 166 -14.65 -20.76 3.18
N ALA A 167 -13.40 -20.44 2.87
CA ALA A 167 -12.53 -21.35 2.14
C ALA A 167 -11.06 -21.16 2.51
N LYS A 168 -10.30 -22.25 2.47
CA LYS A 168 -8.86 -22.27 2.68
C LYS A 168 -8.17 -23.17 1.64
N THR A 169 -7.12 -22.62 1.04
CA THR A 169 -6.20 -23.34 0.15
C THR A 169 -5.14 -24.10 0.95
N GLY A 170 -4.64 -25.20 0.40
CA GLY A 170 -3.45 -25.90 0.89
C GLY A 170 -2.54 -26.24 -0.28
N THR A 171 -1.23 -26.06 -0.08
CA THR A 171 -0.20 -26.43 -1.05
C THR A 171 0.98 -26.99 -0.29
N SER A 172 1.35 -28.24 -0.55
CA SER A 172 2.66 -28.76 -0.14
C SER A 172 3.61 -28.71 -1.32
N SER A 173 4.91 -28.80 -1.06
CA SER A 173 5.92 -28.85 -2.10
C SER A 173 7.00 -29.83 -1.72
N LYS A 174 7.61 -30.44 -2.74
CA LYS A 174 8.76 -31.32 -2.57
C LYS A 174 9.94 -30.83 -3.38
N CYS A 175 11.13 -31.17 -2.89
CA CYS A 175 12.35 -30.91 -3.61
C CYS A 175 12.50 -31.94 -4.74
N VAL A 176 12.56 -31.48 -5.99
CA VAL A 176 12.77 -32.33 -7.16
C VAL A 176 14.20 -32.26 -7.68
N GLU A 177 14.97 -31.26 -7.27
CA GLU A 177 16.40 -31.14 -7.56
C GLU A 177 17.12 -30.55 -6.33
N ARG A 178 18.15 -31.24 -5.84
CA ARG A 178 18.98 -30.80 -4.71
C ARG A 178 20.36 -30.37 -5.17
N ASP A 179 20.92 -29.42 -4.44
CA ASP A 179 22.34 -29.11 -4.49
C ASP A 179 23.10 -30.12 -3.63
N GLU A 180 23.96 -30.92 -4.25
CA GLU A 180 24.75 -31.91 -3.53
C GLU A 180 25.84 -31.27 -2.66
N GLU A 181 26.28 -30.04 -2.96
CA GLU A 181 27.38 -29.39 -2.24
C GLU A 181 26.94 -28.77 -0.92
N ASN A 182 25.69 -28.31 -0.82
CA ASN A 182 25.20 -27.56 0.35
C ASN A 182 23.82 -28.03 0.86
N ASP A 183 23.31 -29.15 0.35
CA ASP A 183 22.00 -29.75 0.65
C ASP A 183 20.79 -28.80 0.54
N LYS A 184 20.91 -27.73 -0.25
CA LYS A 184 19.80 -26.83 -0.52
C LYS A 184 18.95 -27.36 -1.65
N CYS A 185 17.64 -27.15 -1.56
CA CYS A 185 16.77 -27.45 -2.68
C CYS A 185 16.97 -26.42 -3.80
N LYS A 186 17.35 -26.88 -5.00
CA LYS A 186 17.47 -26.06 -6.21
C LYS A 186 16.11 -25.84 -6.86
N LEU A 187 15.26 -26.86 -6.86
CA LEU A 187 13.94 -26.80 -7.47
C LEU A 187 12.88 -27.41 -6.56
N LEU A 188 12.04 -26.55 -5.98
CA LEU A 188 10.82 -26.93 -5.28
C LEU A 188 9.66 -26.93 -6.25
N LYS A 189 8.86 -28.00 -6.24
CA LYS A 189 7.61 -28.06 -6.99
C LYS A 189 6.44 -28.43 -6.09
N PRO A 190 5.23 -27.90 -6.35
CA PRO A 190 4.03 -28.39 -5.70
C PRO A 190 3.87 -29.90 -5.93
N ASP A 191 3.37 -30.62 -4.93
CA ASP A 191 3.10 -32.07 -5.05
C ASP A 191 1.69 -32.44 -4.61
N ASN A 192 1.08 -31.65 -3.73
CA ASN A 192 -0.33 -31.77 -3.38
C ASN A 192 -1.00 -30.39 -3.33
N ALA A 193 -2.24 -30.37 -3.80
CA ALA A 193 -3.09 -29.19 -3.89
C ALA A 193 -4.44 -29.47 -3.21
N TRP A 194 -4.79 -28.67 -2.20
CA TRP A 194 -6.06 -28.78 -1.48
C TRP A 194 -6.87 -27.51 -1.57
N VAL A 195 -8.19 -27.67 -1.55
CA VAL A 195 -9.14 -26.63 -1.14
C VAL A 195 -10.20 -27.25 -0.25
N ILE A 196 -10.38 -26.69 0.93
CA ILE A 196 -11.50 -27.02 1.81
C ILE A 196 -12.30 -25.75 2.04
N GLY A 197 -13.59 -25.82 1.78
CA GLY A 197 -14.47 -24.67 1.96
C GLY A 197 -15.91 -25.08 2.22
N TYR A 198 -16.64 -24.16 2.81
CA TYR A 198 -18.00 -24.38 3.29
C TYR A 198 -18.85 -23.12 3.17
N THR A 199 -20.14 -23.34 2.92
CA THR A 199 -21.25 -22.42 3.15
C THR A 199 -21.99 -22.89 4.43
N PRO A 200 -23.02 -22.18 4.91
CA PRO A 200 -23.72 -22.62 6.13
C PRO A 200 -24.41 -23.99 6.05
N ASN A 201 -24.59 -24.57 4.85
CA ASN A 201 -25.27 -25.86 4.66
C ASN A 201 -24.40 -26.93 4.00
N LEU A 202 -23.27 -26.57 3.39
CA LEU A 202 -22.48 -27.48 2.59
C LEU A 202 -21.00 -27.27 2.85
N LEU A 203 -20.27 -28.36 3.02
CA LEU A 203 -18.81 -28.37 3.13
C LEU A 203 -18.24 -29.31 2.07
N THR A 204 -17.14 -28.92 1.45
CA THR A 204 -16.43 -29.76 0.48
C THR A 204 -14.93 -29.60 0.66
N GLY A 205 -14.24 -30.73 0.71
CA GLY A 205 -12.79 -30.83 0.58
C GLY A 205 -12.42 -31.44 -0.77
N VAL A 206 -11.46 -30.82 -1.46
CA VAL A 206 -10.86 -31.32 -2.70
C VAL A 206 -9.37 -31.49 -2.47
N TRP A 207 -8.84 -32.62 -2.91
CA TRP A 207 -7.40 -32.86 -3.05
C TRP A 207 -7.10 -33.23 -4.50
N ALA A 208 -6.00 -32.69 -5.01
CA ALA A 208 -5.41 -33.05 -6.29
C ALA A 208 -3.91 -33.29 -6.10
N GLY A 209 -3.41 -34.37 -6.68
CA GLY A 209 -2.02 -34.82 -6.58
C GLY A 209 -1.79 -36.03 -7.48
N ASN A 210 -0.54 -36.36 -7.74
CA ASN A 210 -0.22 -37.60 -8.44
C ASN A 210 -0.24 -38.77 -7.46
N ALA A 211 -0.88 -39.88 -7.83
CA ALA A 211 -1.03 -41.05 -6.96
C ALA A 211 0.30 -41.71 -6.57
N ASP A 212 1.36 -41.51 -7.36
CA ASP A 212 2.72 -41.97 -7.11
C ASP A 212 3.55 -41.00 -6.25
N GLY A 213 2.95 -39.87 -5.82
CA GLY A 213 3.63 -38.82 -5.07
C GLY A 213 4.64 -38.02 -5.88
N SER A 214 4.64 -38.13 -7.21
CA SER A 214 5.45 -37.27 -8.08
C SER A 214 4.94 -35.82 -8.03
N ALA A 215 5.85 -34.87 -8.27
CA ALA A 215 5.50 -33.46 -8.25
C ALA A 215 4.50 -33.09 -9.35
N LEU A 216 3.64 -32.11 -9.05
CA LEU A 216 2.78 -31.44 -10.00
C LEU A 216 3.61 -30.50 -10.90
N TYR A 217 2.93 -29.91 -11.89
CA TYR A 217 3.53 -28.84 -12.69
C TYR A 217 3.81 -27.59 -11.83
N GLU A 218 4.67 -26.70 -12.29
CA GLU A 218 5.22 -25.59 -11.49
C GLU A 218 4.16 -24.69 -10.84
N LYS A 219 3.01 -24.49 -11.50
CA LYS A 219 1.88 -23.71 -10.97
C LYS A 219 0.75 -24.58 -10.42
N GLY A 220 1.04 -25.84 -10.09
CA GLY A 220 0.08 -26.84 -9.61
C GLY A 220 -0.30 -26.67 -8.14
N ASP A 221 -0.52 -25.45 -7.68
CA ASP A 221 -0.87 -25.15 -6.29
C ASP A 221 -2.37 -25.35 -5.99
N GLY A 222 -2.76 -25.24 -4.72
CA GLY A 222 -4.15 -25.36 -4.26
C GLY A 222 -5.12 -24.40 -4.97
N LEU A 223 -4.68 -23.19 -5.31
CA LEU A 223 -5.52 -22.21 -5.97
C LEU A 223 -5.69 -22.50 -7.46
N ASN A 224 -4.62 -22.84 -8.18
CA ASN A 224 -4.68 -23.09 -9.62
C ASN A 224 -5.25 -24.47 -9.95
N THR A 225 -5.14 -25.44 -9.04
CA THR A 225 -5.52 -26.84 -9.29
C THR A 225 -6.78 -27.24 -8.53
N GLY A 226 -6.81 -27.04 -7.20
CA GLY A 226 -7.91 -27.47 -6.34
C GLY A 226 -9.13 -26.56 -6.41
N SER A 227 -8.91 -25.24 -6.44
CA SER A 227 -10.01 -24.26 -6.35
C SER A 227 -11.00 -24.29 -7.51
N PRO A 228 -10.62 -24.50 -8.78
CA PRO A 228 -11.59 -24.56 -9.88
C PRO A 228 -12.51 -25.77 -9.76
N LEU A 229 -11.97 -26.93 -9.35
CA LEU A 229 -12.74 -28.15 -9.09
C LEU A 229 -13.73 -27.93 -7.95
N TRP A 230 -13.23 -27.40 -6.82
CA TRP A 230 -14.03 -27.09 -5.65
C TRP A 230 -15.15 -26.09 -5.96
N ARG A 231 -14.83 -24.98 -6.65
CA ARG A 231 -15.79 -23.93 -7.00
C ARG A 231 -16.88 -24.44 -7.93
N ASN A 232 -16.51 -25.22 -8.94
CA ASN A 232 -17.48 -25.81 -9.87
C ASN A 232 -18.42 -26.77 -9.16
N TYR A 233 -17.87 -27.65 -8.30
CA TYR A 233 -18.68 -28.57 -7.49
C TYR A 233 -19.62 -27.80 -6.56
N MET A 234 -19.08 -26.92 -5.72
CA MET A 234 -19.85 -26.14 -4.74
C MET A 234 -20.93 -25.30 -5.41
N SER A 235 -20.61 -24.60 -6.51
CA SER A 235 -21.59 -23.80 -7.26
C SER A 235 -22.74 -24.63 -7.81
N ARG A 236 -22.50 -25.90 -8.19
CA ARG A 236 -23.54 -26.81 -8.67
C ARG A 236 -24.31 -27.43 -7.50
N ALA A 237 -23.60 -27.93 -6.50
CA ALA A 237 -24.17 -28.60 -5.33
C ALA A 237 -25.05 -27.66 -4.51
N GLN A 238 -24.64 -26.40 -4.32
CA GLN A 238 -25.40 -25.41 -3.57
C GLN A 238 -26.79 -25.14 -4.19
N ARG A 239 -26.93 -25.27 -5.52
CA ARG A 239 -28.24 -25.14 -6.21
C ARG A 239 -29.18 -26.32 -5.96
N LEU A 240 -28.66 -27.42 -5.42
CA LEU A 240 -29.42 -28.63 -5.09
C LEU A 240 -29.75 -28.73 -3.59
N VAL A 241 -29.21 -27.83 -2.77
CA VAL A 241 -29.50 -27.78 -1.33
C VAL A 241 -30.94 -27.31 -1.12
N GLU A 242 -31.73 -28.10 -0.40
CA GLU A 242 -33.05 -27.70 0.06
C GLU A 242 -32.92 -26.63 1.16
N SER A 243 -33.61 -25.49 0.99
CA SER A 243 -33.56 -24.34 1.92
C SER A 243 -32.14 -23.82 2.18
N PRO A 244 -31.44 -23.30 1.15
CA PRO A 244 -30.07 -22.84 1.30
C PRO A 244 -30.02 -21.56 2.15
N LYS A 245 -29.07 -21.50 3.08
CA LYS A 245 -28.77 -20.31 3.87
C LYS A 245 -27.63 -19.55 3.21
N GLU A 246 -27.83 -18.25 3.03
CA GLU A 246 -26.88 -17.38 2.35
C GLU A 246 -25.77 -16.85 3.27
N ALA A 247 -25.98 -16.84 4.59
CA ALA A 247 -25.05 -16.25 5.56
C ALA A 247 -24.85 -17.13 6.81
N PHE A 248 -23.67 -17.03 7.42
CA PHE A 248 -23.34 -17.71 8.66
C PHE A 248 -24.09 -17.09 9.85
N ALA A 249 -24.54 -17.92 10.78
CA ALA A 249 -25.15 -17.43 12.01
C ALA A 249 -24.09 -16.77 12.90
N VAL A 250 -24.38 -15.57 13.39
CA VAL A 250 -23.52 -14.87 14.35
C VAL A 250 -23.92 -15.30 15.76
N PRO A 251 -23.02 -15.93 16.54
CA PRO A 251 -23.32 -16.32 17.90
C PRO A 251 -23.40 -15.10 18.84
N ASP A 252 -24.17 -15.24 19.92
CA ASP A 252 -24.26 -14.24 20.97
C ASP A 252 -22.90 -13.97 21.60
N GLY A 253 -22.68 -12.73 22.06
CA GLY A 253 -21.42 -12.32 22.69
C GLY A 253 -20.30 -11.94 21.72
N ILE A 254 -20.52 -12.05 20.40
CA ILE A 254 -19.68 -11.39 19.40
C ILE A 254 -19.98 -9.89 19.37
N VAL A 255 -18.92 -9.09 19.40
CA VAL A 255 -18.97 -7.64 19.22
C VAL A 255 -18.17 -7.24 17.98
N ARG A 256 -18.55 -6.13 17.35
CA ARG A 256 -17.77 -5.51 16.28
C ARG A 256 -17.11 -4.25 16.83
N THR A 257 -15.80 -4.15 16.71
CA THR A 257 -15.07 -2.94 17.08
C THR A 257 -14.21 -2.45 15.93
N GLN A 258 -14.00 -1.15 15.87
CA GLN A 258 -13.04 -0.57 14.92
C GLN A 258 -11.64 -0.71 15.52
N ILE A 259 -10.72 -1.29 14.76
CA ILE A 259 -9.32 -1.51 15.13
C ILE A 259 -8.39 -0.80 14.15
N SER A 260 -7.21 -0.47 14.64
CA SER A 260 -6.07 -0.08 13.81
C SER A 260 -5.40 -1.33 13.26
N MET A 261 -5.21 -1.40 11.95
CA MET A 261 -4.44 -2.46 11.30
C MET A 261 -2.93 -2.35 11.57
N LEU A 262 -2.47 -1.26 12.20
CA LEU A 262 -1.06 -1.08 12.59
C LEU A 262 -0.68 -1.96 13.80
N SER A 263 -1.57 -2.11 14.78
CA SER A 263 -1.29 -2.83 16.03
C SER A 263 -2.38 -3.81 16.48
N GLY A 264 -3.60 -3.72 15.91
CA GLY A 264 -4.77 -4.46 16.38
C GLY A 264 -5.53 -3.82 17.55
N GLN A 265 -5.06 -2.68 18.08
CA GLN A 265 -5.72 -1.92 19.14
C GLN A 265 -6.77 -0.92 18.59
N LEU A 266 -7.44 -0.16 19.45
CA LEU A 266 -8.41 0.86 19.00
C LEU A 266 -7.69 1.99 18.24
N PRO A 267 -8.19 2.48 17.10
CA PRO A 267 -7.54 3.54 16.33
C PRO A 267 -7.25 4.79 17.17
N ALA A 268 -6.04 5.32 17.02
CA ALA A 268 -5.72 6.66 17.48
C ALA A 268 -6.26 7.70 16.47
N GLU A 269 -6.30 8.97 16.88
CA GLU A 269 -6.69 10.08 16.00
C GLU A 269 -5.84 10.11 14.72
N CYS A 270 -4.54 9.85 14.86
CA CYS A 270 -3.58 9.85 13.75
C CYS A 270 -3.61 8.58 12.89
N THR A 271 -4.29 7.51 13.32
CA THR A 271 -4.34 6.26 12.53
C THR A 271 -5.02 6.55 11.18
N PRO A 272 -4.39 6.32 10.03
CA PRO A 272 -5.00 6.61 8.73
C PRO A 272 -6.32 5.89 8.53
N VAL A 273 -7.31 6.53 7.90
CA VAL A 273 -8.67 5.95 7.71
C VAL A 273 -8.61 4.59 7.01
N HIS A 274 -7.77 4.46 5.97
CA HIS A 274 -7.58 3.20 5.24
C HIS A 274 -6.88 2.11 6.07
N MET A 275 -6.25 2.47 7.19
CA MET A 275 -5.69 1.55 8.18
C MET A 275 -6.65 1.25 9.33
N ARG A 276 -7.88 1.79 9.32
CA ARG A 276 -8.92 1.47 10.32
C ARG A 276 -9.86 0.42 9.74
N ARG A 277 -10.17 -0.61 10.51
CA ARG A 277 -11.02 -1.71 10.07
C ARG A 277 -12.00 -2.13 11.15
N SER A 278 -13.25 -2.43 10.80
CA SER A 278 -14.14 -3.12 11.72
C SER A 278 -13.84 -4.61 11.71
N ASP A 279 -13.68 -5.20 12.90
CA ASP A 279 -13.45 -6.64 13.06
C ASP A 279 -14.30 -7.21 14.21
N VAL A 280 -14.40 -8.54 14.27
CA VAL A 280 -15.22 -9.29 15.23
C VAL A 280 -14.38 -9.81 16.37
N PHE A 281 -14.89 -9.66 17.59
CA PHE A 281 -14.22 -10.10 18.82
C PHE A 281 -15.23 -10.78 19.74
N LEU A 282 -14.74 -11.68 20.60
CA LEU A 282 -15.45 -11.98 21.84
C LEU A 282 -15.48 -10.70 22.68
N ARG A 283 -16.62 -10.40 23.32
CA ARG A 283 -16.79 -9.17 24.11
C ARG A 283 -15.67 -8.94 25.12
N GLU A 284 -15.25 -10.00 25.80
CA GLU A 284 -14.19 -10.00 26.82
C GLU A 284 -12.76 -9.88 26.25
N SER A 285 -12.59 -10.08 24.94
CA SER A 285 -11.28 -10.05 24.26
C SER A 285 -11.14 -8.89 23.29
N ALA A 286 -12.14 -8.01 23.19
CA ALA A 286 -12.06 -6.83 22.34
C ALA A 286 -10.96 -5.88 22.85
N PRO A 287 -10.21 -5.23 21.94
CA PRO A 287 -9.18 -4.26 22.36
C PRO A 287 -9.80 -3.09 23.12
N THR A 288 -9.11 -2.67 24.17
CA THR A 288 -9.52 -1.57 25.06
C THR A 288 -8.53 -0.42 25.08
N GLN A 289 -7.33 -0.62 24.55
CA GLN A 289 -6.27 0.37 24.52
C GLN A 289 -6.30 1.12 23.18
N THR A 290 -5.89 2.39 23.21
CA THR A 290 -5.62 3.17 22.00
C THR A 290 -4.33 2.69 21.35
N ASP A 291 -4.29 2.74 20.03
CA ASP A 291 -3.19 2.29 19.19
C ASP A 291 -1.86 2.98 19.54
N PRO A 292 -0.85 2.25 20.04
CA PRO A 292 0.46 2.81 20.32
C PRO A 292 1.32 2.94 19.06
N ALA A 293 0.95 2.30 17.95
CA ALA A 293 1.73 2.30 16.72
C ALA A 293 1.58 3.58 15.91
N CYS A 294 0.61 4.44 16.23
CA CYS A 294 0.49 5.75 15.64
C CYS A 294 0.68 6.84 16.69
N LYS A 295 1.60 7.77 16.43
CA LYS A 295 1.87 8.88 17.35
C LYS A 295 1.93 10.22 16.61
N GLN A 296 1.24 11.23 17.14
CA GLN A 296 1.47 12.62 16.72
C GLN A 296 2.75 13.11 17.39
N LEU A 297 3.68 13.61 16.58
CA LEU A 297 4.95 14.16 17.04
C LEU A 297 5.19 15.52 16.40
N VAL A 298 5.95 16.36 17.08
CA VAL A 298 6.50 17.58 16.50
C VAL A 298 7.92 17.26 16.06
N ILE A 299 8.21 17.47 14.78
CA ILE A 299 9.52 17.23 14.18
C ILE A 299 10.07 18.52 13.59
N ASP A 300 11.38 18.49 13.36
CA ASP A 300 12.08 19.50 12.60
C ASP A 300 11.94 19.26 11.09
N LYS A 301 11.48 20.26 10.34
CA LYS A 301 11.26 20.18 8.88
C LYS A 301 12.55 19.93 8.09
N VAL A 302 13.71 20.29 8.64
CA VAL A 302 15.01 20.20 7.97
C VAL A 302 15.65 18.85 8.25
N THR A 303 15.83 18.49 9.52
CA THR A 303 16.53 17.26 9.91
C THR A 303 15.62 16.04 9.97
N ARG A 304 14.29 16.24 10.02
CA ARG A 304 13.27 15.19 10.24
C ARG A 304 13.39 14.49 11.59
N LEU A 305 14.13 15.07 12.53
CA LEU A 305 14.29 14.60 13.91
C LEU A 305 13.22 15.19 14.83
N LEU A 306 13.08 14.65 16.04
CA LEU A 306 12.16 15.20 17.05
C LEU A 306 12.51 16.66 17.36
N ALA A 307 11.50 17.52 17.43
CA ALA A 307 11.71 18.90 17.80
C ALA A 307 12.12 19.00 19.29
N SER A 308 13.24 19.67 19.53
CA SER A 308 13.74 20.01 20.87
C SER A 308 13.69 21.53 21.09
N GLU A 309 14.05 22.00 22.28
CA GLU A 309 14.21 23.44 22.56
C GLU A 309 15.28 24.10 21.68
N SER A 310 16.24 23.32 21.16
CA SER A 310 17.31 23.79 20.29
C SER A 310 16.85 24.05 18.85
N CYS A 311 15.65 23.58 18.47
CA CYS A 311 15.13 23.69 17.12
C CYS A 311 14.28 24.95 16.95
N PRO A 312 14.55 25.80 15.94
CA PRO A 312 13.75 27.00 15.69
C PRO A 312 12.27 26.66 15.53
N LYS A 313 11.39 27.43 16.17
CA LYS A 313 9.94 27.17 16.16
C LYS A 313 9.36 27.25 14.75
N GLU A 314 9.93 28.11 13.91
CA GLU A 314 9.57 28.32 12.51
C GLU A 314 9.81 27.06 11.66
N ALA A 315 10.83 26.28 12.04
CA ALA A 315 11.22 25.04 11.39
C ALA A 315 10.51 23.80 11.98
N GLN A 316 9.60 23.95 12.95
CA GLN A 316 8.87 22.83 13.53
C GLN A 316 7.57 22.54 12.75
N GLU A 317 7.23 21.26 12.61
CA GLU A 317 5.94 20.81 12.11
C GLU A 317 5.39 19.65 12.92
N SER A 318 4.07 19.61 13.07
CA SER A 318 3.38 18.44 13.65
C SER A 318 3.06 17.44 12.55
N GLY A 319 3.27 16.16 12.84
CA GLY A 319 2.99 15.08 11.90
C GLY A 319 2.62 13.78 12.60
N SER A 320 2.05 12.86 11.83
CA SER A 320 1.68 11.52 12.27
C SER A 320 2.74 10.51 11.89
N PHE A 321 3.20 9.71 12.85
CA PHE A 321 4.31 8.81 12.67
C PHE A 321 4.00 7.39 13.13
N LEU A 322 4.62 6.42 12.45
CA LEU A 322 4.56 5.00 12.76
C LEU A 322 5.61 4.62 13.80
N ILE A 323 5.16 3.99 14.89
CA ILE A 323 6.00 3.21 15.81
C ILE A 323 5.74 1.74 15.48
N ALA A 324 6.55 1.20 14.58
CA ALA A 324 6.43 -0.19 14.17
C ALA A 324 7.08 -1.10 15.22
N THR A 325 6.31 -2.05 15.75
CA THR A 325 6.79 -3.08 16.68
C THR A 325 6.13 -4.42 16.38
N SER A 326 6.82 -5.49 16.70
CA SER A 326 6.33 -6.86 16.64
C SER A 326 5.38 -7.18 17.80
N LEU A 327 4.63 -8.28 17.67
CA LEU A 327 3.85 -8.81 18.77
C LEU A 327 4.77 -9.40 19.84
N LEU A 328 4.67 -8.89 21.07
CA LEU A 328 5.44 -9.33 22.24
C LEU A 328 6.98 -9.23 22.02
N PRO A 329 7.52 -8.03 21.76
CA PRO A 329 8.91 -7.83 21.37
C PRO A 329 9.91 -8.27 22.44
N GLN A 330 9.53 -8.15 23.72
CA GLN A 330 10.35 -8.60 24.85
C GLN A 330 10.46 -10.13 24.93
N ARG A 331 9.42 -10.85 24.49
CA ARG A 331 9.41 -12.31 24.50
C ARG A 331 10.16 -12.88 23.29
N TRP A 332 10.07 -12.22 22.13
CA TRP A 332 10.73 -12.64 20.90
C TRP A 332 11.49 -11.49 20.22
N PRO A 333 12.70 -11.17 20.72
CA PRO A 333 13.52 -10.07 20.17
C PRO A 333 13.88 -10.23 18.70
N ASP A 334 14.02 -11.47 18.20
CA ASP A 334 14.30 -11.71 16.78
C ASP A 334 13.11 -11.39 15.87
N TRP A 335 11.87 -11.50 16.39
CA TRP A 335 10.69 -11.05 15.65
C TRP A 335 10.64 -9.54 15.56
N GLU A 336 11.07 -8.85 16.62
CA GLU A 336 11.22 -7.40 16.65
C GLU A 336 12.28 -6.94 15.66
N ARG A 337 13.46 -7.56 15.69
CA ARG A 337 14.54 -7.25 14.73
C ARG A 337 14.07 -7.38 13.29
N GLY A 338 13.33 -8.45 12.97
CA GLY A 338 12.77 -8.62 11.63
C GLY A 338 11.77 -7.53 11.22
N VAL A 339 11.00 -6.97 12.17
CA VAL A 339 10.15 -5.81 11.90
C VAL A 339 11.01 -4.56 11.67
N GLN A 340 12.00 -4.29 12.51
CA GLN A 340 12.88 -3.12 12.37
C GLN A 340 13.70 -3.15 11.06
N ASP A 341 14.21 -4.32 10.66
CA ASP A 341 14.92 -4.50 9.38
C ASP A 341 14.00 -4.25 8.19
N TRP A 342 12.73 -4.70 8.27
CA TRP A 342 11.74 -4.41 7.24
C TRP A 342 11.44 -2.91 7.19
N VAL A 343 11.20 -2.28 8.34
CA VAL A 343 10.94 -0.83 8.45
C VAL A 343 12.07 -0.01 7.85
N LYS A 344 13.33 -0.35 8.14
CA LYS A 344 14.50 0.32 7.57
C LYS A 344 14.49 0.30 6.05
N LYS A 345 14.27 -0.88 5.46
CA LYS A 345 14.16 -1.04 3.99
C LYS A 345 13.00 -0.24 3.42
N GLN A 346 11.87 -0.17 4.13
CA GLN A 346 10.72 0.64 3.69
C GLN A 346 11.02 2.14 3.75
N MET A 347 11.77 2.60 4.75
CA MET A 347 12.18 4.01 4.82
C MET A 347 13.18 4.39 3.72
N GLU A 348 14.09 3.48 3.34
CA GLU A 348 14.96 3.68 2.17
C GLU A 348 14.12 3.88 0.90
N LEU A 349 13.07 3.07 0.71
CA LEU A 349 12.13 3.21 -0.41
C LEU A 349 11.25 4.46 -0.30
N TRP A 350 10.86 4.84 0.92
CA TRP A 350 10.04 6.01 1.19
C TRP A 350 10.77 7.27 0.71
N TYR A 351 12.04 7.40 1.06
CA TYR A 351 12.85 8.56 0.65
C TYR A 351 13.39 8.49 -0.77
N ALA A 352 13.26 7.35 -1.47
CA ALA A 352 13.75 7.20 -2.84
C ALA A 352 12.95 8.03 -3.86
N THR A 353 11.69 8.38 -3.55
CA THR A 353 10.82 9.16 -4.45
C THR A 353 10.10 10.26 -3.67
N PRO A 354 9.89 11.47 -4.24
CA PRO A 354 9.18 12.55 -3.55
C PRO A 354 7.74 12.21 -3.16
N ASP A 355 7.08 11.30 -3.90
CA ASP A 355 5.72 10.85 -3.62
C ASP A 355 5.66 9.60 -2.73
N HIS A 356 6.81 9.10 -2.28
CA HIS A 356 6.97 7.92 -1.42
C HIS A 356 6.36 6.63 -1.99
N SER A 357 6.07 6.59 -3.29
CA SER A 357 5.27 5.54 -3.94
C SER A 357 5.92 4.15 -3.92
N GLY A 358 7.22 4.07 -3.67
CA GLY A 358 7.96 2.80 -3.55
C GLY A 358 7.79 2.09 -2.20
N ALA A 359 7.25 2.75 -1.17
CA ALA A 359 7.14 2.21 0.18
C ALA A 359 5.73 1.74 0.52
N ILE A 360 5.65 0.64 1.28
CA ILE A 360 4.41 -0.02 1.69
C ILE A 360 3.97 0.43 3.09
N ILE A 361 4.83 1.15 3.82
CA ILE A 361 4.45 1.74 5.12
C ILE A 361 3.38 2.83 4.93
N PRO A 362 2.39 2.94 5.84
CA PRO A 362 1.28 3.88 5.68
C PRO A 362 1.57 5.28 6.25
N LEU A 363 2.68 5.45 6.98
CA LEU A 363 3.12 6.67 7.64
C LEU A 363 4.65 6.68 7.69
N PRO A 364 5.30 7.85 7.74
CA PRO A 364 6.72 7.94 8.04
C PRO A 364 7.00 7.37 9.44
N VAL A 365 8.18 6.80 9.63
CA VAL A 365 8.58 6.21 10.92
C VAL A 365 8.96 7.31 11.91
N ALA A 366 8.55 7.12 13.16
CA ALA A 366 8.84 8.05 14.24
C ALA A 366 10.35 8.19 14.44
N PRO A 367 10.91 9.42 14.39
CA PRO A 367 12.30 9.63 14.76
C PRO A 367 12.49 9.41 16.26
N THR A 368 13.64 8.88 16.64
CA THR A 368 14.04 8.67 18.03
C THR A 368 15.05 9.70 18.52
N GLU A 369 15.77 10.34 17.60
CA GLU A 369 16.75 11.37 17.90
C GLU A 369 16.10 12.75 17.89
N GLU A 370 16.65 13.65 18.71
CA GLU A 370 16.24 15.05 18.77
C GLU A 370 17.09 15.89 17.82
N CYS A 371 16.47 16.92 17.24
CA CYS A 371 17.19 17.89 16.44
C CYS A 371 18.12 18.73 17.33
N ASP A 372 19.30 19.04 16.78
CA ASP A 372 20.32 19.89 17.38
C ASP A 372 20.78 20.93 16.35
N ILE A 373 20.97 22.18 16.78
CA ILE A 373 21.36 23.27 15.89
C ILE A 373 22.73 23.06 15.24
N SER A 374 23.62 22.30 15.88
CA SER A 374 24.94 21.92 15.34
C SER A 374 24.85 21.05 14.08
N LEU A 375 23.74 20.34 13.89
CA LEU A 375 23.47 19.58 12.66
C LEU A 375 23.04 20.49 11.49
N THR A 376 22.65 21.72 11.79
CA THR A 376 22.09 22.70 10.84
C THR A 376 22.67 24.11 11.07
N PRO A 377 24.00 24.30 10.96
CA PRO A 377 24.65 25.56 11.28
C PRO A 377 24.16 26.75 10.42
N GLY A 378 23.64 26.49 9.22
CA GLY A 378 23.06 27.52 8.35
C GLY A 378 21.85 28.25 8.96
N ARG A 379 21.20 27.68 9.98
CA ARG A 379 20.15 28.36 10.77
C ARG A 379 20.64 29.62 11.50
N LEU A 380 21.94 29.71 11.75
CA LEU A 380 22.53 30.88 12.39
C LEU A 380 22.66 32.08 11.43
N GLN A 381 22.58 31.83 10.11
CA GLN A 381 22.69 32.85 9.07
C GLN A 381 21.31 33.22 8.54
N LYS A 382 20.59 34.04 9.29
CA LYS A 382 19.25 34.49 8.88
C LYS A 382 19.32 35.37 7.63
N PRO A 383 18.35 35.25 6.71
CA PRO A 383 18.29 36.13 5.56
C PRO A 383 17.96 37.57 5.98
N GLU A 384 18.29 38.50 5.11
CA GLU A 384 17.89 39.90 5.18
C GLU A 384 17.12 40.28 3.92
N LEU A 385 16.08 41.11 4.07
CA LEU A 385 15.24 41.56 2.97
C LEU A 385 14.81 43.01 3.18
N ASN A 386 14.92 43.83 2.15
CA ASN A 386 14.51 45.23 2.15
C ASN A 386 13.89 45.62 0.80
N ILE A 387 12.66 46.14 0.83
CA ILE A 387 11.94 46.61 -0.35
C ILE A 387 12.49 47.99 -0.74
N ILE A 388 13.05 48.09 -1.93
CA ILE A 388 13.57 49.34 -2.51
C ILE A 388 12.44 50.11 -3.20
N ALA A 389 11.57 49.40 -3.93
CA ALA A 389 10.42 49.98 -4.62
C ALA A 389 9.22 49.00 -4.55
N PRO A 390 8.00 49.47 -4.25
CA PRO A 390 7.66 50.85 -3.92
C PRO A 390 8.25 51.31 -2.59
N SER A 391 8.67 52.56 -2.54
CA SER A 391 8.99 53.27 -1.31
C SER A 391 7.71 53.68 -0.58
N ASN A 392 7.81 53.99 0.71
CA ASN A 392 6.64 54.30 1.53
C ASN A 392 5.87 55.53 0.98
N GLY A 393 4.61 55.35 0.62
CA GLY A 393 3.73 56.35 0.01
C GLY A 393 3.83 56.46 -1.51
N GLU A 394 4.68 55.67 -2.18
CA GLU A 394 4.85 55.68 -3.63
C GLU A 394 3.58 55.20 -4.35
N THR A 395 3.41 55.66 -5.58
CA THR A 395 2.29 55.24 -6.45
C THR A 395 2.78 54.21 -7.45
N VAL A 396 2.13 53.04 -7.50
CA VAL A 396 2.45 51.95 -8.43
C VAL A 396 1.30 51.70 -9.40
N ALA A 397 1.62 51.08 -10.54
CA ALA A 397 0.62 50.75 -11.55
C ALA A 397 -0.36 49.66 -11.08
N TYR A 398 -1.63 49.80 -11.50
CA TYR A 398 -2.69 48.80 -11.33
C TYR A 398 -3.06 48.20 -12.70
N PRO A 399 -3.33 46.88 -12.82
CA PRO A 399 -3.40 45.87 -11.77
C PRO A 399 -2.07 45.12 -11.53
N SER A 400 -0.95 45.59 -12.08
CA SER A 400 0.34 44.92 -11.93
C SER A 400 1.48 45.91 -11.79
N PHE A 401 2.42 45.57 -10.91
CA PHE A 401 3.64 46.32 -10.69
C PHE A 401 4.79 45.36 -10.37
N LYS A 402 6.03 45.83 -10.47
CA LYS A 402 7.24 45.04 -10.22
C LYS A 402 7.99 45.58 -9.01
N PRO A 403 7.93 44.90 -7.86
CA PRO A 403 8.74 45.27 -6.71
C PRO A 403 10.24 45.17 -7.02
N GLN A 404 11.02 46.09 -6.46
CA GLN A 404 12.48 45.98 -6.41
C GLN A 404 12.88 45.71 -4.96
N VAL A 405 13.69 44.66 -4.76
CA VAL A 405 14.04 44.16 -3.43
C VAL A 405 15.55 43.98 -3.37
N LYS A 406 16.17 44.42 -2.28
CA LYS A 406 17.53 44.06 -1.89
C LYS A 406 17.43 42.93 -0.87
N TYR A 407 18.20 41.87 -1.05
CA TYR A 407 18.20 40.74 -0.12
C TYR A 407 19.60 40.16 0.01
N GLU A 408 19.85 39.52 1.15
CA GLU A 408 21.06 38.75 1.45
C GLU A 408 20.61 37.43 2.09
N VAL A 409 21.11 36.30 1.58
CA VAL A 409 20.75 34.97 2.08
C VAL A 409 22.04 34.16 2.10
N GLY A 410 22.40 33.63 3.28
CA GLY A 410 23.61 32.79 3.45
C GLY A 410 23.46 31.36 2.91
N SER A 411 22.27 31.03 2.44
CA SER A 411 21.80 29.70 2.02
C SER A 411 20.91 29.82 0.77
N SER A 412 20.33 28.71 0.31
CA SER A 412 19.42 28.72 -0.84
C SER A 412 18.05 29.28 -0.47
N ILE A 413 17.42 30.05 -1.37
CA ILE A 413 16.04 30.52 -1.19
C ILE A 413 15.10 29.34 -1.41
N ARG A 414 14.21 29.09 -0.43
CA ARG A 414 13.17 28.08 -0.51
C ARG A 414 11.90 28.64 -1.14
N GLU A 415 11.42 29.76 -0.63
CA GLU A 415 10.24 30.42 -1.16
C GLU A 415 10.23 31.93 -0.93
N VAL A 416 9.50 32.64 -1.78
CA VAL A 416 9.20 34.06 -1.62
C VAL A 416 7.70 34.27 -1.75
N VAL A 417 7.09 34.85 -0.73
CA VAL A 417 5.65 35.11 -0.65
C VAL A 417 5.39 36.61 -0.75
N TYR A 418 4.53 37.01 -1.68
CA TYR A 418 4.08 38.38 -1.87
C TYR A 418 2.65 38.53 -1.35
N GLN A 419 2.40 39.56 -0.55
CA GLN A 419 1.07 39.88 -0.04
C GLN A 419 0.76 41.37 -0.20
N VAL A 420 -0.50 41.69 -0.49
CA VAL A 420 -1.04 43.04 -0.38
C VAL A 420 -2.29 43.01 0.49
N ASP A 421 -2.31 43.83 1.55
CA ASP A 421 -3.38 43.87 2.56
C ASP A 421 -3.72 42.46 3.07
N ASP A 422 -2.67 41.72 3.45
CA ASP A 422 -2.69 40.32 3.90
C ASP A 422 -3.18 39.29 2.88
N LYS A 423 -3.55 39.71 1.66
CA LYS A 423 -3.94 38.81 0.57
C LYS A 423 -2.73 38.36 -0.23
N ARG A 424 -2.56 37.04 -0.35
CA ARG A 424 -1.47 36.42 -1.11
C ARG A 424 -1.61 36.69 -2.61
N LEU A 425 -0.57 37.29 -3.19
CA LEU A 425 -0.47 37.64 -4.62
C LEU A 425 0.19 36.53 -5.42
N ARG A 426 1.33 36.04 -4.92
CA ARG A 426 2.25 35.16 -5.62
C ARG A 426 3.11 34.42 -4.61
N VAL A 427 3.46 33.18 -4.93
CA VAL A 427 4.49 32.40 -4.26
C VAL A 427 5.49 31.98 -5.32
N GLU A 428 6.76 32.25 -5.08
CA GLU A 428 7.86 31.77 -5.92
C GLU A 428 8.56 30.65 -5.16
N THR A 429 8.72 29.49 -5.80
CA THR A 429 9.38 28.31 -5.23
C THR A 429 10.52 27.80 -6.12
N ALA A 430 10.82 28.53 -7.19
CA ALA A 430 11.83 28.17 -8.17
C ALA A 430 12.46 29.44 -8.75
N GLU A 431 13.72 29.32 -9.15
CA GLU A 431 14.45 30.42 -9.76
C GLU A 431 13.89 30.83 -11.13
N PRO A 432 14.03 32.11 -11.53
CA PRO A 432 14.66 33.20 -10.79
C PRO A 432 13.71 33.88 -9.79
N PHE A 433 14.12 33.96 -8.52
CA PHE A 433 13.37 34.65 -7.46
C PHE A 433 13.45 36.18 -7.58
N LEU A 434 12.42 36.88 -7.11
CA LEU A 434 12.39 38.34 -6.97
C LEU A 434 12.59 39.10 -8.29
N LYS A 435 12.29 38.47 -9.44
CA LYS A 435 12.41 39.08 -10.78
C LYS A 435 11.08 39.36 -11.46
N ALA A 436 9.99 38.77 -11.02
CA ALA A 436 8.70 38.87 -11.70
C ALA A 436 7.86 40.07 -11.24
N ALA A 437 6.97 40.52 -12.11
CA ALA A 437 5.90 41.43 -11.72
C ALA A 437 4.82 40.66 -10.92
N VAL A 438 4.19 41.35 -9.98
CA VAL A 438 3.05 40.82 -9.23
C VAL A 438 1.76 41.39 -9.82
N ARG A 439 0.72 40.55 -9.86
CA ARG A 439 -0.62 40.93 -10.30
C ARG A 439 -1.56 40.98 -9.11
N VAL A 440 -2.23 42.10 -8.94
CA VAL A 440 -3.12 42.37 -7.82
C VAL A 440 -4.49 41.72 -8.10
N PRO A 441 -5.01 40.86 -7.21
CA PRO A 441 -6.32 40.26 -7.38
C PRO A 441 -7.40 41.32 -7.27
N ARG A 442 -8.51 41.14 -8.00
CA ARG A 442 -9.66 42.05 -7.99
C ARG A 442 -10.29 42.26 -6.60
N THR A 443 -9.98 41.39 -5.65
CA THR A 443 -10.43 41.51 -4.25
C THR A 443 -9.71 42.63 -3.50
N VAL A 444 -8.57 43.12 -3.98
CA VAL A 444 -7.92 44.35 -3.51
C VAL A 444 -8.43 45.50 -4.36
N LYS A 445 -9.05 46.49 -3.72
CA LYS A 445 -9.57 47.69 -4.40
C LYS A 445 -8.40 48.55 -4.87
N GLU A 446 -8.58 49.28 -5.97
CA GLU A 446 -7.58 50.22 -6.47
C GLU A 446 -7.46 51.47 -5.58
N ALA A 447 -8.57 51.92 -4.99
CA ALA A 447 -8.58 53.08 -4.10
C ALA A 447 -8.13 52.70 -2.69
N GLY A 448 -7.16 53.44 -2.16
CA GLY A 448 -6.72 53.31 -0.77
C GLY A 448 -5.21 53.44 -0.61
N VAL A 449 -4.78 53.29 0.64
CA VAL A 449 -3.39 52.98 0.98
C VAL A 449 -3.33 51.48 1.18
N HIS A 450 -2.39 50.84 0.50
CA HIS A 450 -2.19 49.39 0.52
C HIS A 450 -0.85 49.07 1.16
N THR A 451 -0.75 47.92 1.82
CA THR A 451 0.52 47.45 2.39
C THR A 451 1.03 46.28 1.58
N LEU A 452 2.17 46.44 0.91
CA LEU A 452 2.92 45.33 0.32
C LEU A 452 3.77 44.71 1.42
N ARG A 453 3.65 43.40 1.61
CA ARG A 453 4.57 42.60 2.42
C ARG A 453 5.24 41.57 1.52
N ILE A 454 6.55 41.45 1.63
CA ILE A 454 7.32 40.39 0.98
C ILE A 454 8.01 39.60 2.09
N THR A 455 7.82 38.28 2.09
CA THR A 455 8.50 37.36 3.00
C THR A 455 9.38 36.43 2.17
N LEU A 456 10.67 36.35 2.50
CA LEU A 456 11.62 35.41 1.95
C LEU A 456 11.92 34.36 3.02
N THR A 457 11.81 33.10 2.63
CA THR A 457 12.13 31.94 3.47
C THR A 457 13.28 31.16 2.84
N ASP A 458 14.30 30.85 3.63
CA ASP A 458 15.46 30.07 3.18
C ASP A 458 15.26 28.55 3.34
N GLU A 459 16.24 27.75 2.89
CA GLU A 459 16.19 26.28 2.97
C GLU A 459 16.12 25.74 4.42
N TYR A 460 16.52 26.55 5.40
CA TYR A 460 16.49 26.24 6.82
C TYR A 460 15.22 26.75 7.53
N PHE A 461 14.26 27.30 6.78
CA PHE A 461 13.03 27.94 7.28
C PHE A 461 13.28 29.20 8.12
N ASN A 462 14.42 29.86 7.95
CA ASN A 462 14.58 31.22 8.45
C ASN A 462 13.77 32.18 7.57
N GLU A 463 13.05 33.11 8.19
CA GLU A 463 12.25 34.11 7.48
C GLU A 463 12.84 35.51 7.62
N ALA A 464 12.84 36.26 6.52
CA ALA A 464 13.01 37.71 6.50
C ALA A 464 11.80 38.33 5.82
N SER A 465 11.22 39.37 6.42
CA SER A 465 10.10 40.08 5.81
C SER A 465 10.27 41.59 5.93
N ASP A 466 9.81 42.29 4.92
CA ASP A 466 9.70 43.74 4.92
C ASP A 466 8.34 44.16 4.38
N SER A 467 7.89 45.36 4.79
CA SER A 467 6.58 45.88 4.42
C SER A 467 6.61 47.38 4.16
N VAL A 468 5.94 47.79 3.10
CA VAL A 468 5.85 49.19 2.65
C VAL A 468 4.41 49.55 2.34
N GLN A 469 4.00 50.78 2.68
CA GLN A 469 2.71 51.30 2.26
C GLN A 469 2.82 52.01 0.92
N PHE A 470 1.85 51.85 0.04
CA PHE A 470 1.84 52.45 -1.30
C PHE A 470 0.41 52.75 -1.74
N ARG A 471 0.25 53.42 -2.88
CA ARG A 471 -1.07 53.68 -3.51
C ARG A 471 -1.06 53.19 -4.96
N PHE A 472 -2.22 52.87 -5.51
CA PHE A 472 -2.36 52.62 -6.95
C PHE A 472 -2.62 53.92 -7.72
N GLY A 473 -2.09 54.03 -8.94
CA GLY A 473 -2.35 55.15 -9.84
C GLY A 473 -1.57 55.08 -11.15
N ASP A 474 -1.82 56.03 -12.07
CA ASP A 474 -1.18 56.10 -13.39
C ASP A 474 0.31 56.47 -13.27
N GLY A 475 1.18 55.47 -13.31
CA GLY A 475 2.64 55.59 -13.12
C GLY A 475 3.40 56.35 -14.21
N ARG A 476 3.17 57.65 -14.38
CA ARG A 476 4.08 58.55 -15.12
C ARG A 476 5.01 59.29 -14.15
N SER A 477 6.12 58.63 -13.77
CA SER A 477 7.28 59.35 -13.24
C SER A 477 8.02 60.06 -14.38
N SER A 478 8.30 61.34 -14.20
CA SER A 478 9.00 62.19 -15.16
C SER A 478 10.50 61.88 -15.17
N VAL A 479 10.95 61.04 -16.11
CA VAL A 479 12.37 60.95 -16.46
C VAL A 479 12.56 61.59 -17.84
N ARG A 480 13.29 62.71 -17.89
CA ARG A 480 13.67 63.42 -19.13
C ARG A 480 14.86 62.68 -19.78
N PRO A 481 14.76 62.22 -21.05
CA PRO A 481 15.91 61.72 -21.80
C PRO A 481 16.55 62.85 -22.63
N THR A 482 17.87 63.00 -22.56
CA THR A 482 18.67 63.79 -23.51
C THR A 482 19.16 62.92 -24.68
N PRO A 483 19.08 63.37 -25.96
CA PRO A 483 19.50 62.58 -27.13
C PRO A 483 21.01 62.67 -27.45
N PRO A 484 21.52 61.83 -28.37
CA PRO A 484 22.88 61.28 -28.33
C PRO A 484 23.93 62.01 -29.19
N ARG A 485 25.20 61.67 -28.98
CA ARG A 485 26.32 61.95 -29.91
C ARG A 485 26.89 60.66 -30.50
N SER A 486 27.22 60.75 -31.78
CA SER A 486 27.67 59.72 -32.72
C SER A 486 29.17 59.42 -32.71
N GLY A 487 29.52 58.21 -33.19
CA GLY A 487 30.86 57.75 -33.63
C GLY A 487 31.53 56.80 -32.63
N THR A 488 32.24 55.72 -32.94
CA THR A 488 32.79 55.09 -34.17
C THR A 488 33.57 53.85 -33.68
N GLY A 489 33.66 52.75 -34.47
CA GLY A 489 34.86 51.86 -34.47
C GLY A 489 34.82 50.51 -33.73
N THR A 490 34.65 49.42 -34.50
CA THR A 490 35.41 48.12 -34.57
C THR A 490 36.38 47.73 -33.43
N SER A 491 36.61 46.47 -33.00
CA SER A 491 36.72 45.16 -33.68
C SER A 491 36.89 43.98 -32.69
N GLN A 492 36.40 42.79 -33.10
CA GLN A 492 36.91 41.42 -32.91
C GLN A 492 37.14 40.78 -31.52
N GLY A 493 36.67 39.52 -31.40
CA GLY A 493 37.14 38.52 -30.43
C GLY A 493 36.19 37.33 -30.25
N VAL A 494 36.41 36.24 -30.97
CA VAL A 494 35.64 34.97 -31.02
C VAL A 494 35.90 34.09 -29.78
N SER A 495 34.87 33.44 -29.22
CA SER A 495 34.87 31.99 -28.97
C SER A 495 33.47 31.48 -28.59
N VAL A 496 33.12 30.34 -29.18
CA VAL A 496 31.89 29.58 -28.99
C VAL A 496 32.04 28.69 -27.75
N ALA A 497 31.02 28.69 -26.89
CA ALA A 497 30.69 27.57 -26.03
C ALA A 497 29.17 27.57 -25.81
N GLU A 498 28.45 26.66 -26.47
CA GLU A 498 27.12 26.26 -26.00
C GLU A 498 27.26 25.64 -24.60
N PRO A 499 26.25 25.83 -23.73
CA PRO A 499 25.75 24.64 -23.06
C PRO A 499 24.22 24.58 -23.03
N VAL A 500 23.75 23.45 -23.54
CA VAL A 500 22.71 22.59 -22.95
C VAL A 500 21.31 23.21 -22.85
N LEU A 501 20.50 22.92 -23.86
CA LEU A 501 19.05 22.79 -23.71
C LEU A 501 18.77 21.81 -22.55
N LEU A 502 18.41 22.35 -21.39
CA LEU A 502 17.70 21.59 -20.37
C LEU A 502 16.33 21.25 -20.96
N SER A 503 16.14 19.98 -21.31
CA SER A 503 14.85 19.44 -21.71
C SER A 503 13.77 19.79 -20.67
N PRO A 504 12.56 20.22 -21.07
CA PRO A 504 11.46 20.40 -20.13
C PRO A 504 11.15 19.07 -19.40
N PRO A 505 10.63 19.12 -18.16
CA PRO A 505 10.23 17.91 -17.45
C PRO A 505 9.17 17.17 -18.26
N LYS A 506 9.35 15.86 -18.43
CA LYS A 506 8.44 15.00 -19.19
C LYS A 506 7.01 15.12 -18.63
N SER A 507 6.10 15.55 -19.49
CA SER A 507 4.66 15.63 -19.26
C SER A 507 3.96 14.27 -19.25
N LEU A 508 4.68 13.16 -19.50
CA LEU A 508 4.17 11.80 -19.45
C LEU A 508 5.02 10.91 -18.53
N THR A 509 4.37 10.20 -17.60
CA THR A 509 5.00 9.16 -16.77
C THR A 509 4.19 7.87 -16.81
N LEU A 510 4.86 6.72 -16.92
CA LEU A 510 4.25 5.39 -16.88
C LEU A 510 4.41 4.77 -15.51
N VAL A 511 3.32 4.25 -14.96
CA VAL A 511 3.35 3.39 -13.77
C VAL A 511 2.72 2.05 -14.13
N GLN A 512 3.50 0.98 -14.07
CA GLN A 512 3.03 -0.37 -14.41
C GLN A 512 2.57 -1.10 -13.15
N PHE A 513 1.33 -1.59 -13.17
CA PHE A 513 0.76 -2.45 -12.14
C PHE A 513 0.28 -3.77 -12.77
N GLY A 514 1.17 -4.77 -12.87
CA GLY A 514 0.86 -6.03 -13.55
C GLY A 514 0.59 -5.82 -15.05
N ASP A 515 -0.58 -6.25 -15.52
CA ASP A 515 -1.02 -6.12 -16.93
C ASP A 515 -1.68 -4.76 -17.24
N ILE A 516 -1.77 -3.87 -16.26
CA ILE A 516 -2.41 -2.55 -16.38
C ILE A 516 -1.33 -1.48 -16.35
N ILE A 517 -1.36 -0.60 -17.35
CA ILE A 517 -0.50 0.60 -17.40
C ILE A 517 -1.34 1.79 -16.99
N ASP A 518 -0.93 2.46 -15.92
CA ASP A 518 -1.47 3.75 -15.51
C ASP A 518 -0.68 4.87 -16.18
N LEU A 519 -1.39 5.60 -17.03
CA LEU A 519 -0.89 6.75 -17.78
C LEU A 519 -1.05 8.03 -16.97
N ARG A 520 0.06 8.63 -16.54
CA ARG A 520 0.04 9.95 -15.89
C ARG A 520 0.46 11.04 -16.85
N VAL A 521 -0.45 11.98 -17.13
CA VAL A 521 -0.18 13.18 -17.94
C VAL A 521 -0.15 14.40 -17.03
N GLN A 522 0.92 15.19 -17.10
CA GLN A 522 1.03 16.50 -16.47
C GLN A 522 1.03 17.56 -17.58
N THR A 523 -0.07 18.30 -17.71
CA THR A 523 -0.22 19.34 -18.75
C THR A 523 0.62 20.58 -18.41
N PRO A 524 1.35 21.18 -19.38
CA PRO A 524 2.07 22.43 -19.14
C PRO A 524 1.12 23.62 -18.84
N PRO A 525 1.64 24.74 -18.31
CA PRO A 525 0.84 25.93 -18.02
C PRO A 525 0.14 26.51 -19.27
N VAL A 526 -1.07 27.02 -19.07
CA VAL A 526 -2.12 27.32 -20.08
C VAL A 526 -1.78 28.45 -21.08
N GLU A 527 -0.60 29.05 -21.07
CA GLU A 527 -0.29 30.20 -21.94
C GLU A 527 0.06 29.85 -23.41
N GLU A 528 0.29 28.57 -23.75
CA GLU A 528 0.58 28.12 -25.14
C GLU A 528 -0.35 27.01 -25.67
N LEU A 529 -1.37 26.61 -24.91
CA LEU A 529 -2.23 25.47 -25.25
C LEU A 529 -3.55 25.94 -25.88
N ASP A 530 -4.01 25.25 -26.92
CA ASP A 530 -5.43 25.19 -27.30
C ASP A 530 -6.01 23.93 -26.61
N PRO A 531 -6.39 24.02 -25.32
CA PRO A 531 -6.72 22.85 -24.49
C PRO A 531 -7.80 21.91 -25.03
N PRO A 532 -8.83 22.31 -25.82
CA PRO A 532 -9.85 21.37 -26.28
C PRO A 532 -9.37 20.34 -27.32
N ASN A 533 -8.09 20.31 -27.71
CA ASN A 533 -7.59 19.45 -28.79
C ASN A 533 -6.37 18.56 -28.41
N LEU A 534 -6.09 18.36 -27.12
CA LEU A 534 -5.03 17.44 -26.66
C LEU A 534 -5.47 15.97 -26.82
N ARG A 535 -4.58 15.11 -27.33
CA ARG A 535 -4.84 13.68 -27.57
C ARG A 535 -3.69 12.81 -27.11
N LEU A 536 -4.03 11.58 -26.71
CA LEU A 536 -3.07 10.54 -26.34
C LEU A 536 -3.26 9.33 -27.25
N ALA A 537 -2.17 8.87 -27.87
CA ALA A 537 -2.18 7.67 -28.69
C ALA A 537 -1.19 6.63 -28.17
N VAL A 538 -1.63 5.37 -28.13
CA VAL A 538 -0.75 4.22 -27.93
C VAL A 538 -0.46 3.62 -29.30
N VAL A 539 0.81 3.59 -29.69
CA VAL A 539 1.25 3.18 -31.02
C VAL A 539 2.12 1.95 -30.89
N ASN A 540 1.79 0.87 -31.62
CA ASN A 540 2.64 -0.32 -31.69
C ASN A 540 3.83 -0.09 -32.66
N ALA A 541 4.83 -0.98 -32.62
CA ALA A 541 6.01 -0.89 -33.49
C ALA A 541 5.71 -0.92 -35.02
N GLU A 542 4.53 -1.37 -35.41
CA GLU A 542 4.07 -1.45 -36.82
C GLU A 542 3.29 -0.20 -37.26
N GLY A 543 3.09 0.78 -36.37
CA GLY A 543 2.37 2.03 -36.65
C GLY A 543 0.85 1.92 -36.64
N ALA A 544 0.29 0.82 -36.13
CA ALA A 544 -1.15 0.71 -35.91
C ALA A 544 -1.55 1.51 -34.66
N ASN A 545 -2.48 2.44 -34.84
CA ASN A 545 -2.97 3.34 -33.80
C ASN A 545 -4.15 2.72 -33.05
N GLU A 546 -4.06 2.65 -31.71
CA GLU A 546 -5.26 2.71 -30.86
C GLU A 546 -5.39 4.17 -30.37
N GLU A 547 -6.12 4.99 -31.14
CA GLU A 547 -6.41 6.38 -30.78
C GLU A 547 -7.57 6.46 -29.77
N GLU A 548 -7.35 7.10 -28.63
CA GLU A 548 -8.40 7.39 -27.66
C GLU A 548 -8.39 8.90 -27.34
N LEU A 549 -9.57 9.53 -27.41
CA LEU A 549 -9.73 10.95 -27.05
C LEU A 549 -9.71 11.11 -25.53
N LEU A 550 -8.97 12.11 -25.05
CA LEU A 550 -9.04 12.57 -23.67
C LEU A 550 -9.96 13.80 -23.63
N ASP A 551 -11.12 13.69 -23.00
CA ASP A 551 -11.93 14.86 -22.65
C ASP A 551 -11.25 15.58 -21.49
N ILE A 552 -10.51 16.65 -21.79
CA ILE A 552 -9.88 17.52 -20.78
C ILE A 552 -10.80 18.72 -20.55
N ASP A 553 -11.95 18.48 -19.90
CA ASP A 553 -12.77 19.57 -19.40
C ASP A 553 -12.24 20.03 -18.04
N GLU A 554 -11.75 21.27 -18.04
CA GLU A 554 -11.37 22.14 -16.91
C GLU A 554 -10.23 21.70 -15.97
N GLY A 555 -8.99 22.09 -16.33
CA GLY A 555 -7.97 22.49 -15.35
C GLY A 555 -6.71 21.62 -15.27
N VAL A 556 -5.61 22.27 -14.88
CA VAL A 556 -4.30 21.65 -14.59
C VAL A 556 -4.48 20.53 -13.57
N GLY A 557 -4.05 19.30 -13.89
CA GLY A 557 -4.19 18.15 -13.01
C GLY A 557 -3.41 16.92 -13.48
N THR A 558 -3.32 15.91 -12.61
CA THR A 558 -2.79 14.58 -12.93
C THR A 558 -3.95 13.66 -13.23
N PHE A 559 -3.97 13.10 -14.44
CA PHE A 559 -4.96 12.10 -14.84
C PHE A 559 -4.31 10.72 -14.81
N SER A 560 -5.05 9.70 -14.35
CA SER A 560 -4.64 8.29 -14.42
C SER A 560 -5.71 7.54 -15.17
N ARG A 561 -5.33 6.79 -16.20
CA ARG A 561 -6.25 5.93 -16.94
C ARG A 561 -5.60 4.56 -17.15
N PRO A 562 -6.28 3.47 -16.77
CA PRO A 562 -5.78 2.12 -16.99
C PRO A 562 -5.90 1.77 -18.48
N TRP A 563 -4.79 1.36 -19.08
CA TRP A 563 -4.75 0.78 -20.44
C TRP A 563 -4.30 -0.67 -20.39
N LYS A 564 -4.90 -1.52 -21.24
CA LYS A 564 -4.55 -2.94 -21.41
C LYS A 564 -4.27 -3.24 -22.88
N ALA A 565 -3.07 -3.72 -23.18
CA ALA A 565 -2.69 -4.09 -24.53
C ALA A 565 -3.51 -5.28 -25.06
N ARG A 566 -3.85 -5.23 -26.34
CA ARG A 566 -4.54 -6.34 -27.04
C ARG A 566 -3.58 -7.37 -27.64
N SER A 567 -2.29 -7.05 -27.69
CA SER A 567 -1.23 -7.91 -28.20
C SER A 567 0.07 -7.68 -27.44
N THR A 568 0.93 -8.68 -27.39
CA THR A 568 2.30 -8.56 -26.88
C THR A 568 3.17 -7.82 -27.89
N GLY A 569 4.10 -6.97 -27.43
CA GLY A 569 4.99 -6.22 -28.32
C GLY A 569 5.52 -4.93 -27.69
N PHE A 570 6.25 -4.15 -28.48
CA PHE A 570 6.74 -2.84 -28.06
C PHE A 570 5.76 -1.74 -28.43
N PHE A 571 5.45 -0.90 -27.46
CA PHE A 571 4.52 0.21 -27.60
C PHE A 571 5.18 1.54 -27.24
N THR A 572 4.76 2.62 -27.88
CA THR A 572 5.13 3.99 -27.55
C THR A 572 3.87 4.81 -27.35
N ILE A 573 3.83 5.61 -26.30
CA ILE A 573 2.74 6.54 -26.02
C ILE A 573 3.17 7.92 -26.47
N ARG A 574 2.27 8.61 -27.18
CA ARG A 574 2.49 9.97 -27.68
C ARG A 574 1.41 10.92 -27.18
N LEU A 575 1.81 12.08 -26.70
CA LEU A 575 0.95 13.21 -26.38
C LEU A 575 1.06 14.23 -27.52
N PHE A 576 -0.05 14.56 -28.16
CA PHE A 576 -0.07 15.51 -29.28
C PHE A 576 -1.31 16.40 -29.23
N SER A 577 -1.27 17.53 -29.92
CA SER A 577 -2.44 18.38 -30.19
C SER A 577 -2.67 18.50 -31.69
N GLN A 578 -3.93 18.57 -32.11
CA GLN A 578 -4.30 18.80 -33.51
C GLN A 578 -5.01 20.14 -33.68
N GLY A 579 -4.43 21.04 -34.48
CA GLY A 579 -5.02 22.33 -34.82
C GLY A 579 -6.25 22.19 -35.73
N ARG A 580 -7.09 23.22 -35.78
CA ARG A 580 -8.29 23.25 -36.66
C ARG A 580 -7.97 23.18 -38.16
N ASP A 581 -6.73 23.46 -38.54
CA ASP A 581 -6.19 23.33 -39.90
C ASP A 581 -5.62 21.92 -40.20
N GLY A 582 -5.73 20.99 -39.25
CA GLY A 582 -5.25 19.62 -39.36
C GLY A 582 -3.78 19.43 -38.97
N THR A 583 -3.07 20.49 -38.59
CA THR A 583 -1.66 20.40 -38.17
C THR A 583 -1.53 19.64 -36.84
N VAL A 584 -0.61 18.68 -36.77
CA VAL A 584 -0.33 17.88 -35.56
C VAL A 584 0.98 18.34 -34.94
N LYS A 585 0.95 18.68 -33.65
CA LYS A 585 2.13 18.99 -32.84
C LYS A 585 2.27 17.95 -31.73
N GLU A 586 3.37 17.18 -31.74
CA GLU A 586 3.72 16.27 -30.65
C GLU A 586 4.38 17.08 -29.52
N TRP A 587 3.93 16.84 -28.29
CA TRP A 587 4.42 17.53 -27.09
C TRP A 587 5.40 16.66 -26.31
N ASP A 588 5.14 15.36 -26.23
CA ASP A 588 5.97 14.41 -25.48
C ASP A 588 5.68 12.97 -25.89
N SER A 589 6.61 12.06 -25.61
CA SER A 589 6.40 10.62 -25.81
C SER A 589 7.19 9.76 -24.83
N VAL A 590 6.61 8.61 -24.48
CA VAL A 590 7.23 7.64 -23.57
C VAL A 590 7.18 6.24 -24.17
N GLY A 591 8.36 5.63 -24.25
CA GLY A 591 8.59 4.33 -24.85
C GLY A 591 9.89 4.28 -25.65
N PRO A 592 10.14 3.18 -26.38
CA PRO A 592 9.30 1.99 -26.42
C PRO A 592 9.35 1.23 -25.09
N PHE A 593 8.22 0.67 -24.66
CA PHE A 593 8.13 -0.26 -23.53
C PHE A 593 7.55 -1.60 -24.01
N GLU A 594 8.04 -2.68 -23.42
CA GLU A 594 7.66 -4.05 -23.80
C GLU A 594 6.43 -4.47 -22.99
N VAL A 595 5.37 -4.92 -23.67
CA VAL A 595 4.24 -5.60 -23.05
C VAL A 595 4.33 -7.08 -23.40
N ARG A 596 4.48 -7.92 -22.37
CA ARG A 596 4.72 -9.36 -22.46
C ARG A 596 3.48 -10.20 -22.26
#